data_AF-A0A966T664-F1
#
_entry.id   AF-A0A966T664-F1
#
_cell.length_a   1.000
_cell.length_b   1.000
_cell.length_c   1.000
_cell.angle_alpha   90.00
_cell.angle_beta   90.00
_cell.angle_gamma   90.00
#
_symmetry.space_group_name_H-M   'P 1'
#
loop_
_entity.id
_entity.type
_entity.pdbx_description
1 polymer ?
#
loop_
_entity_poly.entity_id
_entity_poly.type
_entity_poly.pdbx_seq_one_letter_code
_entity_poly.pdbx_strand_id
1 'polypeptide(L)'
;DGEWLDWNKNSKSSINFNWKINNLGNTLDFLGYNHFVKDGDAEITGHFKWMGSPINFDKNKIDGSFTLDVHKGTILKVEPGVGRLFGLVTLQSLPRRLSLDFRDLFGSGFIFDSINASIRMNSGVMKTTNFRMNGPAAEVLMSGETNIIKETQDLNVKVTPHISDSLSIAALAGGPLAGAAAFVAQKILKDPLNKILTSEYRIIGTWESPEEVNNTASDKIKTTIDNTKNLFNDKK
;
A
#
# COMPACT_ATOMS: atom_id res chain seq x y z
N ASP A 1 24.42 -7.74 14.64
CA ASP A 1 25.74 -8.42 14.60
C ASP A 1 26.17 -8.53 13.14
N GLY A 2 27.47 -8.56 12.86
CA GLY A 2 27.97 -8.56 11.47
C GLY A 2 29.22 -9.41 11.34
N GLU A 3 29.40 -10.00 10.16
CA GLU A 3 30.55 -10.84 9.85
C GLU A 3 31.23 -10.33 8.57
N TRP A 4 32.56 -10.42 8.54
CA TRP A 4 33.37 -10.09 7.37
C TRP A 4 34.33 -11.24 7.09
N LEU A 5 34.32 -11.70 5.84
CA LEU A 5 35.18 -12.77 5.37
C LEU A 5 36.11 -12.22 4.28
N ASP A 6 37.38 -12.09 4.62
CA ASP A 6 38.44 -11.69 3.68
C ASP A 6 39.18 -12.90 3.16
N TRP A 7 38.81 -13.30 1.97
CA TRP A 7 39.66 -14.13 1.14
C TRP A 7 39.93 -13.31 -0.12
N ASN A 8 41.22 -13.15 -0.43
CA ASN A 8 41.78 -12.25 -1.44
C ASN A 8 40.88 -11.99 -2.68
N LYS A 9 40.81 -10.72 -3.13
CA LYS A 9 40.01 -10.17 -4.25
C LYS A 9 38.48 -10.32 -4.21
N ASN A 10 37.88 -11.12 -3.33
CA ASN A 10 36.43 -11.35 -3.26
C ASN A 10 35.89 -11.29 -1.82
N SER A 11 36.27 -10.24 -1.08
CA SER A 11 35.74 -10.03 0.27
C SER A 11 34.22 -9.92 0.25
N LYS A 12 33.57 -10.45 1.28
CA LYS A 12 32.12 -10.38 1.46
C LYS A 12 31.83 -9.85 2.84
N SER A 13 30.86 -8.95 2.90
CA SER A 13 30.36 -8.39 4.15
C SER A 13 28.92 -8.82 4.33
N SER A 14 28.54 -9.17 5.55
CA SER A 14 27.16 -9.40 5.94
C SER A 14 26.86 -8.68 7.25
N ILE A 15 25.61 -8.23 7.37
CA ILE A 15 25.10 -7.63 8.60
C ILE A 15 23.72 -8.20 8.89
N ASN A 16 23.53 -8.63 10.13
CA ASN A 16 22.23 -8.88 10.74
C ASN A 16 21.85 -7.68 11.58
N PHE A 17 20.60 -7.25 11.49
CA PHE A 17 20.10 -6.11 12.23
C PHE A 17 18.72 -6.39 12.81
N ASN A 18 18.50 -5.83 14.00
CA ASN A 18 17.19 -5.65 14.62
C ASN A 18 17.15 -4.20 15.10
N TRP A 19 16.27 -3.40 14.52
CA TRP A 19 16.05 -2.01 14.89
C TRP A 19 14.67 -1.87 15.50
N LYS A 20 14.64 -1.45 16.77
CA LYS A 20 13.41 -1.06 17.47
C LYS A 20 13.33 0.46 17.50
N ILE A 21 12.29 0.98 16.89
CA ILE A 21 12.06 2.39 16.67
C ILE A 21 10.81 2.79 17.45
N ASN A 22 10.97 3.63 18.48
CA ASN A 22 9.85 4.05 19.33
C ASN A 22 9.03 5.19 18.71
N ASN A 23 9.60 5.91 17.72
CA ASN A 23 8.90 6.93 16.97
C ASN A 23 9.41 6.94 15.52
N LEU A 24 8.63 6.35 14.61
CA LEU A 24 8.97 6.20 13.21
C LEU A 24 8.99 7.56 12.51
N GLY A 25 7.99 8.41 12.78
CA GLY A 25 7.94 9.76 12.21
C GLY A 25 9.21 10.58 12.48
N ASN A 26 9.61 10.73 13.75
CA ASN A 26 10.83 11.44 14.12
C ASN A 26 12.10 10.81 13.53
N THR A 27 12.12 9.47 13.40
CA THR A 27 13.25 8.75 12.81
C THR A 27 13.35 9.04 11.31
N LEU A 28 12.22 9.04 10.61
CA LEU A 28 12.16 9.38 9.19
C LEU A 28 12.53 10.85 8.94
N ASP A 29 12.04 11.77 9.77
CA ASP A 29 12.43 13.18 9.72
C ASP A 29 13.94 13.35 9.91
N PHE A 30 14.55 12.67 10.89
CA PHE A 30 16.00 12.69 11.10
C PHE A 30 16.78 12.17 9.88
N LEU A 31 16.24 11.16 9.19
CA LEU A 31 16.83 10.60 7.97
C LEU A 31 16.53 11.43 6.70
N GLY A 32 15.85 12.57 6.83
CA GLY A 32 15.54 13.50 5.74
C GLY A 32 14.21 13.22 5.01
N TYR A 33 13.40 12.30 5.53
CA TYR A 33 12.06 11.94 5.02
C TYR A 33 10.97 12.71 5.75
N ASN A 34 11.12 14.04 5.75
CA ASN A 34 10.32 14.93 6.57
C ASN A 34 8.83 14.83 6.24
N HIS A 35 8.00 14.70 7.28
CA HIS A 35 6.54 14.72 7.16
C HIS A 35 5.96 13.60 6.28
N PHE A 36 6.60 12.44 6.20
CA PHE A 36 6.06 11.27 5.49
C PHE A 36 5.14 10.42 6.39
N VAL A 37 5.61 10.10 7.60
CA VAL A 37 4.81 9.43 8.63
C VAL A 37 4.80 10.31 9.86
N LYS A 38 3.65 10.39 10.52
CA LYS A 38 3.51 10.92 11.86
C LYS A 38 3.37 9.77 12.85
N ASP A 39 4.07 9.89 13.98
CA ASP A 39 4.05 8.94 15.09
C ASP A 39 4.47 7.51 14.65
N GLY A 40 3.97 6.50 15.36
CA GLY A 40 4.19 5.07 15.10
C GLY A 40 5.45 4.48 15.75
N ASP A 41 5.37 3.22 16.17
CA ASP A 41 6.53 2.41 16.55
C ASP A 41 6.81 1.36 15.47
N ALA A 42 8.06 0.93 15.34
CA ALA A 42 8.45 -0.06 14.34
C ALA A 42 9.52 -1.02 14.85
N GLU A 43 9.45 -2.27 14.41
CA GLU A 43 10.53 -3.24 14.48
C GLU A 43 10.93 -3.66 13.07
N ILE A 44 12.22 -3.48 12.75
CA ILE A 44 12.80 -3.87 11.46
C ILE A 44 13.89 -4.89 11.72
N THR A 45 13.69 -6.11 11.22
CA THR A 45 14.65 -7.20 11.38
C THR A 45 15.06 -7.74 10.04
N GLY A 46 16.35 -7.96 9.83
CA GLY A 46 16.80 -8.47 8.56
C GLY A 46 18.28 -8.78 8.51
N HIS A 47 18.71 -9.14 7.31
CA HIS A 47 20.09 -9.32 6.97
C HIS A 47 20.39 -8.74 5.60
N PHE A 48 21.56 -8.15 5.45
CA PHE A 48 22.10 -7.72 4.17
C PHE A 48 23.48 -8.31 3.93
N LYS A 49 23.80 -8.53 2.66
CA LYS A 49 25.11 -8.96 2.20
C LYS A 49 25.52 -8.14 0.99
N TRP A 50 26.80 -7.85 0.90
CA TRP A 50 27.39 -7.18 -0.26
C TRP A 50 28.82 -7.67 -0.49
N MET A 51 29.30 -7.46 -1.72
CA MET A 51 30.69 -7.69 -2.06
C MET A 51 31.54 -6.51 -1.61
N GLY A 52 32.71 -6.80 -1.05
CA GLY A 52 33.70 -5.83 -0.60
C GLY A 52 33.75 -5.68 0.91
N SER A 53 34.52 -4.68 1.33
CA SER A 53 34.72 -4.30 2.72
C SER A 53 33.44 -3.68 3.32
N PRO A 54 33.20 -3.80 4.64
CA PRO A 54 32.00 -3.25 5.27
C PRO A 54 31.86 -1.73 5.11
N ILE A 55 32.98 -1.03 4.95
CA ILE A 55 33.02 0.43 4.76
C ILE A 55 32.75 0.87 3.30
N ASN A 56 32.85 -0.05 2.33
CA ASN A 56 32.61 0.22 0.91
C ASN A 56 31.17 -0.18 0.51
N PHE A 57 30.21 0.29 1.28
CA PHE A 57 28.79 0.03 1.05
C PHE A 57 28.34 0.67 -0.26
N ASP A 58 27.83 -0.15 -1.19
CA ASP A 58 27.31 0.28 -2.49
C ASP A 58 25.88 -0.23 -2.63
N LYS A 59 24.91 0.70 -2.62
CA LYS A 59 23.47 0.39 -2.74
C LYS A 59 23.11 -0.46 -3.95
N ASN A 60 23.95 -0.46 -4.99
CA ASN A 60 23.73 -1.23 -6.21
C ASN A 60 24.11 -2.71 -6.07
N LYS A 61 24.82 -3.10 -5.01
CA LYS A 61 25.41 -4.43 -4.82
C LYS A 61 24.95 -5.12 -3.54
N ILE A 62 23.80 -4.70 -3.01
CA ILE A 62 23.25 -5.24 -1.79
C ILE A 62 22.16 -6.24 -2.13
N ASP A 63 22.32 -7.43 -1.55
CA ASP A 63 21.28 -8.43 -1.49
C ASP A 63 20.86 -8.65 -0.04
N GLY A 64 19.64 -9.11 0.17
CA GLY A 64 19.21 -9.49 1.51
C GLY A 64 17.71 -9.57 1.65
N SER A 65 17.26 -9.60 2.89
CA SER A 65 15.84 -9.52 3.19
C SER A 65 15.61 -8.93 4.57
N PHE A 66 14.50 -8.24 4.72
CA PHE A 66 14.07 -7.72 5.99
C PHE A 66 12.55 -7.83 6.13
N THR A 67 12.11 -7.88 7.37
CA THR A 67 10.71 -7.74 7.74
C THR A 67 10.51 -6.37 8.37
N LEU A 68 9.35 -5.81 8.09
CA LEU A 68 8.89 -4.55 8.64
C LEU A 68 7.63 -4.82 9.43
N ASP A 69 7.60 -4.38 10.68
CA ASP A 69 6.42 -4.35 11.53
C ASP A 69 6.28 -2.94 12.09
N VAL A 70 5.16 -2.26 11.81
CA VAL A 70 4.91 -0.89 12.26
C VAL A 70 3.53 -0.84 12.89
N HIS A 71 3.38 -0.12 14.00
CA HIS A 71 2.09 0.06 14.67
C HIS A 71 1.73 1.54 14.83
N LYS A 72 0.41 1.83 14.77
CA LYS A 72 -0.21 3.08 15.21
C LYS A 72 0.43 4.35 14.65
N GLY A 73 0.51 4.46 13.32
CA GLY A 73 1.06 5.62 12.64
C GLY A 73 0.04 6.30 11.72
N THR A 74 0.45 7.42 11.15
CA THR A 74 -0.32 8.11 10.11
C THR A 74 0.58 8.42 8.92
N ILE A 75 0.28 7.89 7.74
CA ILE A 75 0.94 8.31 6.50
C ILE A 75 0.39 9.69 6.14
N LEU A 76 1.23 10.71 6.15
CA LEU A 76 0.82 12.08 5.87
C LEU A 76 0.67 12.30 4.35
N LYS A 77 -0.10 13.31 4.00
CA LYS A 77 -0.22 13.78 2.62
C LYS A 77 1.08 14.48 2.21
N VAL A 78 1.77 13.94 1.21
CA VAL A 78 2.95 14.56 0.61
C VAL A 78 2.56 15.19 -0.72
N GLU A 79 2.95 16.45 -0.94
CA GLU A 79 2.73 17.12 -2.22
C GLU A 79 3.58 16.47 -3.32
N PRO A 80 3.02 16.21 -4.52
CA PRO A 80 3.80 15.75 -5.67
C PRO A 80 5.00 16.69 -5.91
N GLY A 81 6.22 16.14 -5.88
CA GLY A 81 7.46 16.90 -6.12
C GLY A 81 8.29 17.24 -4.88
N VAL A 82 7.83 16.95 -3.66
CA VAL A 82 8.61 17.13 -2.43
C VAL A 82 8.86 15.79 -1.75
N GLY A 83 9.86 15.04 -2.22
CA GLY A 83 10.21 13.75 -1.61
C GLY A 83 11.00 12.85 -2.56
N ARG A 84 12.20 13.29 -2.95
CA ARG A 84 13.07 12.61 -3.92
C ARG A 84 13.56 11.21 -3.51
N LEU A 85 13.11 10.68 -2.38
CA LEU A 85 13.47 9.34 -1.95
C LEU A 85 12.23 8.70 -1.33
N PHE A 86 11.73 7.66 -2.03
CA PHE A 86 10.54 6.86 -1.74
C PHE A 86 9.22 7.44 -2.27
N GLY A 87 9.00 7.29 -3.58
CA GLY A 87 7.67 7.27 -4.20
C GLY A 87 6.85 6.05 -3.81
N LEU A 88 6.93 5.64 -2.55
CA LEU A 88 6.12 4.60 -1.97
C LEU A 88 4.79 5.23 -1.54
N VAL A 89 3.79 4.98 -2.37
CA VAL A 89 2.39 4.89 -1.97
C VAL A 89 1.82 6.20 -1.42
N THR A 90 1.90 7.29 -2.17
CA THR A 90 0.77 8.21 -2.10
C THR A 90 -0.38 7.54 -2.87
N LEU A 91 -1.40 7.01 -2.17
CA LEU A 91 -2.71 6.64 -2.76
C LEU A 91 -3.34 7.80 -3.58
N GLN A 92 -2.72 8.98 -3.52
CA GLN A 92 -3.10 10.24 -4.12
C GLN A 92 -2.62 10.40 -5.58
N SER A 93 -1.70 9.55 -6.04
CA SER A 93 -1.26 9.55 -7.44
C SER A 93 -2.17 8.75 -8.38
N LEU A 94 -3.21 8.12 -7.84
CA LEU A 94 -4.21 7.41 -8.62
C LEU A 94 -5.06 8.41 -9.45
N PRO A 95 -5.30 8.15 -10.75
CA PRO A 95 -6.11 8.95 -11.65
C PRO A 95 -7.42 9.46 -11.04
N ARG A 96 -7.81 10.70 -11.39
CA ARG A 96 -9.01 11.44 -10.88
C ARG A 96 -10.37 10.74 -11.03
N ARG A 97 -10.42 9.53 -11.60
CA ARG A 97 -11.65 8.74 -11.82
C ARG A 97 -11.97 7.76 -10.69
N LEU A 98 -11.27 7.86 -9.56
CA LEU A 98 -11.62 7.25 -8.28
C LEU A 98 -12.95 7.83 -7.74
N SER A 99 -14.09 7.46 -8.34
CA SER A 99 -15.38 8.01 -7.94
C SER A 99 -15.98 7.24 -6.75
N LEU A 100 -15.62 7.69 -5.54
CA LEU A 100 -16.45 7.91 -4.35
C LEU A 100 -15.49 8.53 -3.31
N ASP A 101 -15.86 9.68 -2.74
CA ASP A 101 -14.93 10.68 -2.19
C ASP A 101 -13.97 10.18 -1.09
N PHE A 102 -12.83 9.63 -1.50
CA PHE A 102 -11.74 9.25 -0.60
C PHE A 102 -11.04 10.47 0.02
N ARG A 103 -11.23 11.70 -0.52
CA ARG A 103 -10.55 12.89 0.03
C ARG A 103 -11.11 13.26 1.40
N ASP A 104 -12.40 13.05 1.62
CA ASP A 104 -13.07 13.37 2.90
C ASP A 104 -12.70 12.40 4.02
N LEU A 105 -12.27 11.17 3.68
CA LEU A 105 -11.81 10.19 4.66
C LEU A 105 -10.31 10.32 5.01
N PHE A 106 -9.54 11.04 4.18
CA PHE A 106 -8.06 11.10 4.25
C PHE A 106 -7.49 12.52 4.35
N GLY A 107 -8.32 13.50 4.73
CA GLY A 107 -8.03 14.95 4.64
C GLY A 107 -6.74 15.43 5.34
N SER A 108 -6.19 14.65 6.29
CA SER A 108 -4.92 14.94 6.98
C SER A 108 -3.85 13.83 6.86
N GLY A 109 -4.17 12.71 6.20
CA GLY A 109 -3.32 11.52 6.13
C GLY A 109 -4.12 10.21 6.20
N PHE A 110 -3.44 9.07 6.05
CA PHE A 110 -3.99 7.73 6.22
C PHE A 110 -3.54 7.16 7.56
N ILE A 111 -4.47 7.07 8.51
CA ILE A 111 -4.22 6.45 9.82
C ILE A 111 -4.21 4.93 9.63
N PHE A 112 -3.19 4.27 10.19
CA PHE A 112 -3.09 2.82 10.19
C PHE A 112 -2.83 2.29 11.60
N ASP A 113 -3.40 1.12 11.87
CA ASP A 113 -3.17 0.37 13.10
C ASP A 113 -1.89 -0.47 12.97
N SER A 114 -1.66 -1.08 11.81
CA SER A 114 -0.44 -1.84 11.53
C SER A 114 0.01 -1.81 10.07
N ILE A 115 1.32 -1.94 9.86
CA ILE A 115 1.94 -2.26 8.56
C ILE A 115 2.87 -3.45 8.76
N ASN A 116 2.68 -4.50 7.98
CA ASN A 116 3.52 -5.69 8.01
C ASN A 116 3.97 -6.05 6.59
N ALA A 117 5.26 -6.34 6.41
CA ALA A 117 5.79 -6.75 5.12
C ALA A 117 7.06 -7.60 5.25
N SER A 118 7.30 -8.48 4.28
CA SER A 118 8.57 -9.17 4.07
C SER A 118 9.15 -8.77 2.73
N ILE A 119 10.31 -8.13 2.75
CA ILE A 119 10.96 -7.58 1.57
C ILE A 119 12.21 -8.40 1.29
N ARG A 120 12.37 -8.84 0.03
CA ARG A 120 13.64 -9.34 -0.50
C ARG A 120 14.26 -8.28 -1.38
N MET A 121 15.57 -8.08 -1.24
CA MET A 121 16.32 -7.15 -2.07
C MET A 121 17.37 -7.92 -2.87
N ASN A 122 17.45 -7.64 -4.16
CA ASN A 122 18.50 -8.12 -5.03
C ASN A 122 19.00 -6.99 -5.93
N SER A 123 20.28 -6.63 -5.83
CA SER A 123 20.91 -5.62 -6.68
C SER A 123 20.09 -4.33 -6.83
N GLY A 124 19.54 -3.82 -5.72
CA GLY A 124 18.71 -2.61 -5.71
C GLY A 124 17.27 -2.79 -6.23
N VAL A 125 16.81 -4.01 -6.45
CA VAL A 125 15.39 -4.32 -6.68
C VAL A 125 14.82 -4.93 -5.42
N MET A 126 13.84 -4.25 -4.81
CA MET A 126 13.08 -4.74 -3.67
C MET A 126 11.78 -5.39 -4.15
N LYS A 127 11.44 -6.54 -3.58
CA LYS A 127 10.24 -7.30 -3.91
C LYS A 127 9.50 -7.72 -2.65
N THR A 128 8.19 -7.58 -2.67
CA THR A 128 7.28 -8.04 -1.61
C THR A 128 6.07 -8.77 -2.20
N THR A 129 5.54 -9.72 -1.46
CA THR A 129 4.31 -10.47 -1.82
C THR A 129 3.23 -10.38 -0.75
N ASN A 130 3.54 -9.75 0.38
CA ASN A 130 2.73 -9.82 1.60
C ASN A 130 2.70 -8.48 2.35
N PHE A 131 2.92 -7.36 1.64
CA PHE A 131 2.69 -6.07 2.28
C PHE A 131 1.20 -5.97 2.63
N ARG A 132 0.92 -5.70 3.90
CA ARG A 132 -0.42 -5.49 4.44
C ARG A 132 -0.37 -4.26 5.34
N MET A 133 -1.26 -3.33 5.09
CA MET A 133 -1.53 -2.20 5.96
C MET A 133 -2.99 -2.26 6.38
N ASN A 134 -3.22 -2.32 7.69
CA ASN A 134 -4.56 -2.32 8.26
C ASN A 134 -4.80 -0.97 8.94
N GLY A 135 -5.95 -0.36 8.70
CA GLY A 135 -6.35 0.86 9.38
C GLY A 135 -7.86 0.93 9.58
N PRO A 136 -8.36 1.92 10.34
CA PRO A 136 -9.77 2.02 10.67
C PRO A 136 -10.69 2.11 9.44
N ALA A 137 -10.23 2.78 8.40
CA ALA A 137 -11.02 3.03 7.19
C ALA A 137 -10.96 1.89 6.16
N ALA A 138 -9.83 1.17 6.08
CA ALA A 138 -9.60 0.17 5.04
C ALA A 138 -8.40 -0.74 5.36
N GLU A 139 -8.41 -1.91 4.72
CA GLU A 139 -7.22 -2.75 4.51
C GLU A 139 -6.61 -2.44 3.13
N VAL A 140 -5.28 -2.37 3.09
CA VAL A 140 -4.49 -2.24 1.87
C VAL A 140 -3.51 -3.40 1.78
N LEU A 141 -3.61 -4.19 0.72
CA LEU A 141 -2.65 -5.23 0.37
C LEU A 141 -1.82 -4.80 -0.83
N MET A 142 -0.53 -5.09 -0.80
CA MET A 142 0.38 -4.75 -1.89
C MET A 142 1.36 -5.89 -2.18
N SER A 143 1.64 -6.07 -3.47
CA SER A 143 2.66 -6.99 -3.95
C SER A 143 3.31 -6.44 -5.21
N GLY A 144 4.55 -6.84 -5.48
CA GLY A 144 5.28 -6.38 -6.65
C GLY A 144 6.71 -6.00 -6.30
N GLU A 145 7.27 -5.10 -7.09
CA GLU A 145 8.67 -4.72 -6.98
C GLU A 145 8.91 -3.22 -7.15
N THR A 146 10.06 -2.79 -6.66
CA THR A 146 10.54 -1.43 -6.73
C THR A 146 12.04 -1.44 -6.96
N ASN A 147 12.52 -0.70 -7.94
CA ASN A 147 13.94 -0.51 -8.19
C ASN A 147 14.38 0.80 -7.54
N ILE A 148 15.21 0.73 -6.50
CA ILE A 148 15.69 1.91 -5.77
C ILE A 148 16.82 2.66 -6.48
N ILE A 149 17.40 2.06 -7.52
CA ILE A 149 18.47 2.67 -8.31
C ILE A 149 17.85 3.50 -9.43
N LYS A 150 16.84 2.93 -10.10
CA LYS A 150 16.10 3.56 -11.21
C LYS A 150 14.90 4.37 -10.73
N GLU A 151 14.56 4.27 -9.46
CA GLU A 151 13.39 4.92 -8.85
C GLU A 151 12.10 4.57 -9.59
N THR A 152 11.94 3.29 -9.94
CA THR A 152 10.77 2.76 -10.65
C THR A 152 10.02 1.73 -9.82
N GLN A 153 8.76 1.52 -10.14
CA GLN A 153 7.90 0.55 -9.45
C GLN A 153 6.97 -0.20 -10.40
N ASP A 154 6.55 -1.39 -9.97
CA ASP A 154 5.44 -2.17 -10.54
C ASP A 154 4.75 -2.89 -9.38
N LEU A 155 3.64 -2.32 -8.92
CA LEU A 155 2.96 -2.69 -7.69
C LEU A 155 1.50 -3.00 -7.98
N ASN A 156 1.05 -4.18 -7.56
CA ASN A 156 -0.37 -4.52 -7.48
C ASN A 156 -0.88 -4.11 -6.10
N VAL A 157 -1.87 -3.24 -6.06
CA VAL A 157 -2.46 -2.68 -4.84
C VAL A 157 -3.92 -3.08 -4.80
N LYS A 158 -4.35 -3.62 -3.66
CA LYS A 158 -5.73 -3.98 -3.38
C LYS A 158 -6.20 -3.20 -2.17
N VAL A 159 -7.27 -2.43 -2.31
CA VAL A 159 -7.86 -1.64 -1.23
C VAL A 159 -9.25 -2.16 -0.94
N THR A 160 -9.49 -2.54 0.31
CA THR A 160 -10.77 -3.06 0.80
C THR A 160 -11.26 -2.16 1.94
N PRO A 161 -12.27 -1.31 1.71
CA PRO A 161 -12.80 -0.43 2.75
C PRO A 161 -13.52 -1.23 3.85
N HIS A 162 -13.42 -0.76 5.08
CA HIS A 162 -14.25 -1.27 6.18
C HIS A 162 -15.62 -0.61 6.10
N ILE A 163 -16.70 -1.40 5.98
CA ILE A 163 -18.06 -0.87 6.00
C ILE A 163 -18.44 -0.60 7.46
N SER A 164 -18.67 0.67 7.80
CA SER A 164 -19.22 1.04 9.11
C SER A 164 -20.70 0.64 9.22
N ASP A 165 -21.13 0.25 10.42
CA ASP A 165 -22.53 -0.12 10.69
C ASP A 165 -23.52 1.05 10.43
N SER A 166 -23.06 2.29 10.27
CA SER A 166 -23.91 3.46 9.99
C SER A 166 -24.49 3.47 8.57
N LEU A 167 -23.78 2.93 7.57
CA LEU A 167 -24.31 2.81 6.19
C LEU A 167 -25.45 1.79 6.09
N SER A 168 -25.48 0.85 7.03
CA SER A 168 -26.46 -0.22 7.14
C SER A 168 -27.83 0.26 7.66
N ILE A 169 -27.91 1.43 8.29
CA ILE A 169 -29.14 1.92 8.96
C ILE A 169 -30.12 2.58 7.98
N ALA A 170 -29.64 3.08 6.82
CA ALA A 170 -30.51 3.68 5.81
C ALA A 170 -31.58 2.71 5.26
N ALA A 171 -31.38 1.40 5.39
CA ALA A 171 -32.35 0.37 5.00
C ALA A 171 -33.53 0.18 5.98
N LEU A 172 -33.49 0.80 7.17
CA LEU A 172 -34.48 0.58 8.24
C LEU A 172 -35.61 1.62 8.29
N ALA A 173 -35.67 2.56 7.35
CA ALA A 173 -36.71 3.60 7.28
C ALA A 173 -38.14 3.07 6.97
N GLY A 174 -38.32 1.76 6.75
CA GLY A 174 -39.58 1.13 6.34
C GLY A 174 -40.51 0.62 7.46
N GLY A 175 -40.15 0.77 8.76
CA GLY A 175 -40.99 0.38 9.90
C GLY A 175 -40.77 -1.05 10.47
N PRO A 176 -41.48 -1.43 11.56
CA PRO A 176 -41.14 -2.60 12.40
C PRO A 176 -41.20 -3.97 11.69
N LEU A 177 -42.13 -4.15 10.75
CA LEU A 177 -42.26 -5.39 9.98
C LEU A 177 -41.22 -5.49 8.86
N ALA A 178 -40.75 -4.36 8.33
CA ALA A 178 -39.64 -4.33 7.36
C ALA A 178 -38.29 -4.58 8.05
N GLY A 179 -38.14 -4.18 9.32
CA GLY A 179 -36.90 -4.33 10.09
C GLY A 179 -36.45 -5.77 10.31
N ALA A 180 -37.38 -6.70 10.55
CA ALA A 180 -37.05 -8.11 10.77
C ALA A 180 -36.55 -8.81 9.48
N ALA A 181 -37.19 -8.52 8.34
CA ALA A 181 -36.75 -9.02 7.04
C ALA A 181 -35.41 -8.40 6.61
N ALA A 182 -35.22 -7.10 6.87
CA ALA A 182 -33.96 -6.41 6.63
C ALA A 182 -32.81 -6.97 7.49
N PHE A 183 -33.05 -7.33 8.76
CA PHE A 183 -32.01 -7.91 9.64
C PHE A 183 -31.52 -9.28 9.15
N VAL A 184 -32.42 -10.13 8.63
CA VAL A 184 -32.06 -11.42 8.03
C VAL A 184 -31.32 -11.22 6.70
N ALA A 185 -31.80 -10.32 5.83
CA ALA A 185 -31.10 -9.97 4.59
C ALA A 185 -29.71 -9.39 4.84
N GLN A 186 -29.58 -8.52 5.85
CA GLN A 186 -28.32 -7.88 6.24
C GLN A 186 -27.29 -8.90 6.77
N LYS A 187 -27.73 -9.93 7.50
CA LYS A 187 -26.86 -11.02 7.98
C LYS A 187 -26.38 -11.93 6.84
N ILE A 188 -27.17 -12.08 5.78
CA ILE A 188 -26.82 -12.85 4.57
C ILE A 188 -25.98 -12.02 3.60
N LEU A 189 -26.13 -10.69 3.59
CA LEU A 189 -25.45 -9.75 2.67
C LEU A 189 -24.13 -9.17 3.21
N LYS A 190 -23.89 -9.14 4.53
CA LYS A 190 -22.65 -8.60 5.12
C LYS A 190 -21.39 -9.29 4.58
N ASP A 191 -21.40 -10.62 4.45
CA ASP A 191 -20.23 -11.39 3.97
C ASP A 191 -19.94 -11.26 2.46
N PRO A 192 -20.93 -11.26 1.55
CA PRO A 192 -20.67 -11.01 0.12
C PRO A 192 -20.40 -9.52 -0.21
N LEU A 193 -20.94 -8.54 0.52
CA LEU A 193 -20.75 -7.12 0.22
C LEU A 193 -19.36 -6.58 0.52
N ASN A 194 -18.68 -7.09 1.56
CA ASN A 194 -17.28 -6.71 1.85
C ASN A 194 -16.33 -7.06 0.67
N LYS A 195 -16.67 -8.06 -0.14
CA LYS A 195 -15.93 -8.42 -1.36
C LYS A 195 -16.30 -7.56 -2.57
N ILE A 196 -17.47 -6.90 -2.55
CA ILE A 196 -18.02 -6.13 -3.68
C ILE A 196 -17.39 -4.73 -3.79
N LEU A 197 -16.77 -4.20 -2.72
CA LEU A 197 -16.14 -2.87 -2.70
C LEU A 197 -14.60 -2.91 -2.71
N THR A 198 -14.02 -4.01 -3.17
CA THR A 198 -12.57 -4.08 -3.37
C THR A 198 -12.17 -3.36 -4.65
N SER A 199 -11.18 -2.48 -4.55
CA SER A 199 -10.54 -1.88 -5.72
C SER A 199 -9.14 -2.45 -5.90
N GLU A 200 -8.82 -2.87 -7.13
CA GLU A 200 -7.51 -3.40 -7.51
C GLU A 200 -6.87 -2.49 -8.54
N TYR A 201 -5.59 -2.19 -8.31
CA TYR A 201 -4.80 -1.25 -9.09
C TYR A 201 -3.45 -1.87 -9.43
N ARG A 202 -2.91 -1.54 -10.60
CA ARG A 202 -1.50 -1.77 -10.93
C ARG A 202 -0.82 -0.43 -11.15
N ILE A 203 0.11 -0.11 -10.28
CA ILE A 203 0.86 1.14 -10.29
C ILE A 203 2.25 0.84 -10.86
N ILE A 204 2.57 1.43 -12.00
CA ILE A 204 3.89 1.33 -12.63
C ILE A 204 4.56 2.71 -12.74
N GLY A 205 5.73 2.77 -13.35
CA GLY A 205 6.39 4.04 -13.71
C GLY A 205 7.45 4.46 -12.70
N THR A 206 7.86 5.73 -12.77
CA THR A 206 8.82 6.29 -11.81
C THR A 206 8.12 6.70 -10.52
N TRP A 207 8.89 6.86 -9.45
CA TRP A 207 8.41 7.40 -8.17
C TRP A 207 7.84 8.82 -8.31
N GLU A 208 8.40 9.63 -9.22
CA GLU A 208 7.95 11.00 -9.48
C GLU A 208 6.72 11.06 -10.39
N SER A 209 6.56 10.08 -11.27
CA SER A 209 5.46 10.02 -12.24
C SER A 209 4.88 8.60 -12.30
N PRO A 210 4.18 8.16 -11.25
CA PRO A 210 3.52 6.87 -11.23
C PRO A 210 2.32 6.86 -12.18
N GLU A 211 2.11 5.73 -12.85
CA GLU A 211 1.01 5.52 -13.79
C GLU A 211 0.16 4.33 -13.34
N GLU A 212 -1.16 4.50 -13.36
CA GLU A 212 -2.08 3.37 -13.20
C GLU A 212 -2.26 2.67 -14.56
N VAL A 213 -2.00 1.37 -14.61
CA VAL A 213 -2.35 0.53 -15.75
C VAL A 213 -3.66 -0.17 -15.42
N ASN A 214 -4.77 0.39 -15.92
CA ASN A 214 -6.09 -0.17 -15.71
C ASN A 214 -6.17 -1.60 -16.24
N ASN A 215 -6.57 -2.52 -15.37
CA ASN A 215 -6.86 -3.90 -15.76
C ASN A 215 -8.09 -4.41 -14.98
N THR A 216 -9.17 -3.63 -14.92
CA THR A 216 -10.27 -3.92 -13.98
C THR A 216 -11.57 -4.31 -14.69
N ALA A 217 -12.20 -5.38 -14.20
CA ALA A 217 -13.52 -5.89 -14.62
C ALA A 217 -14.65 -4.83 -14.52
N SER A 218 -14.44 -3.77 -13.74
CA SER A 218 -15.34 -2.61 -13.64
C SER A 218 -15.52 -1.87 -14.97
N ASP A 219 -14.48 -1.81 -15.81
CA ASP A 219 -14.60 -1.27 -17.17
C ASP A 219 -15.39 -2.23 -18.07
N LYS A 220 -15.24 -3.55 -17.93
CA LYS A 220 -16.07 -4.52 -18.68
C LYS A 220 -17.55 -4.42 -18.32
N ILE A 221 -17.88 -4.19 -17.05
CA ILE A 221 -19.26 -4.00 -16.59
C ILE A 221 -19.81 -2.65 -17.09
N LYS A 222 -19.06 -1.55 -16.98
CA LYS A 222 -19.44 -0.25 -17.57
C LYS A 222 -19.64 -0.35 -19.08
N THR A 223 -18.69 -0.93 -19.81
CA THR A 223 -18.81 -1.15 -21.27
C THR A 223 -20.02 -2.00 -21.63
N THR A 224 -20.33 -3.04 -20.84
CA THR A 224 -21.51 -3.89 -21.08
C THR A 224 -22.82 -3.16 -20.80
N ILE A 225 -22.88 -2.33 -19.75
CA ILE A 225 -24.05 -1.49 -19.41
C ILE A 225 -24.24 -0.37 -20.46
N ASP A 226 -23.16 0.25 -20.91
CA ASP A 226 -23.21 1.32 -21.90
C ASP A 226 -23.58 0.79 -23.30
N ASN A 227 -23.04 -0.38 -23.68
CA ASN A 227 -23.42 -1.06 -24.92
C ASN A 227 -24.88 -1.53 -24.90
N THR A 228 -25.38 -2.02 -23.77
CA THR A 228 -26.80 -2.39 -23.64
C THR A 228 -27.72 -1.18 -23.68
N LYS A 229 -27.37 -0.04 -23.07
CA LYS A 229 -28.14 1.22 -23.21
C LYS A 229 -28.23 1.69 -24.67
N ASN A 230 -27.14 1.61 -25.42
CA ASN A 230 -27.12 2.03 -26.83
C ASN A 230 -28.00 1.12 -27.71
N LEU A 231 -28.05 -0.19 -27.43
CA LEU A 231 -28.94 -1.14 -28.12
C LEU A 231 -30.44 -0.83 -27.96
N PHE A 232 -30.84 -0.13 -26.90
CA PHE A 232 -32.24 0.30 -26.69
C PHE A 232 -32.54 1.70 -27.22
N ASN A 233 -31.52 2.50 -27.52
CA ASN A 233 -31.68 3.86 -28.07
C ASN A 233 -31.73 3.88 -29.61
N ASP A 234 -31.18 2.88 -30.29
CA ASP A 234 -31.19 2.77 -31.77
C ASP A 234 -32.51 2.25 -32.37
N LYS A 235 -33.55 2.04 -31.55
CA LYS A 235 -34.89 1.57 -31.99
C LYS A 235 -36.01 2.61 -31.90
N LYS A 236 -35.68 3.90 -31.89
CA LYS A 236 -36.67 4.99 -31.96
C LYS A 236 -36.52 5.82 -33.22
#